data_AF-A0A095XZE0-F1
#
_entry.id   AF-A0A095XZE0-F1
#
_cell.length_a   1.000
_cell.length_b   1.000
_cell.length_c   1.000
_cell.angle_alpha   90.00
_cell.angle_beta   90.00
_cell.angle_gamma   90.00
#
_symmetry.space_group_name_H-M   'P 1'
#
loop_
_entity.id
_entity.type
_entity.pdbx_description
1 polymer ?
#
loop_
_entity_poly.entity_id
_entity_poly.type
_entity_poly.pdbx_seq_one_letter_code
_entity_poly.pdbx_strand_id
1 'polypeptide(L)'
;MELKEFVKETIVQVVEGIDEANVALWEKTAFVASANLQTNKTFQSTVDKDGRQHYVTDVEFDVAINVQNTETKEGRGKVEILTVLNVGGKGSCENTSSSTSRIRFSLPLALPTEPEEKLYRQSSAPKRPKS
;
A
#
# COMPACT_ATOMS: atom_id res chain seq x y z
N MET A 1 -4.92 -22.42 11.91
CA MET A 1 -5.11 -21.20 12.72
C MET A 1 -6.59 -21.00 13.02
N GLU A 2 -6.92 -20.39 14.15
CA GLU A 2 -8.30 -19.95 14.44
C GLU A 2 -8.64 -18.66 13.68
N LEU A 3 -9.93 -18.38 13.45
CA LEU A 3 -10.36 -17.17 12.71
C LEU A 3 -9.82 -15.87 13.34
N LYS A 4 -9.82 -15.79 14.68
CA LYS A 4 -9.30 -14.61 15.40
C LYS A 4 -7.79 -14.40 15.20
N GLU A 5 -7.04 -15.49 15.05
CA GLU A 5 -5.60 -15.43 14.81
C GLU A 5 -5.31 -14.97 13.39
N PHE A 6 -6.07 -15.49 12.42
CA PHE A 6 -6.01 -15.06 11.02
C PHE A 6 -6.26 -13.56 10.85
N VAL A 7 -7.34 -13.06 11.44
CA VAL A 7 -7.70 -11.64 11.35
C VAL A 7 -6.60 -10.77 11.96
N LYS A 8 -6.09 -11.16 13.14
CA LYS A 8 -5.00 -10.45 13.83
C LYS A 8 -3.73 -10.41 12.96
N GLU A 9 -3.26 -11.56 12.49
CA GLU A 9 -2.02 -11.65 11.71
C GLU A 9 -2.13 -10.89 10.39
N THR A 10 -3.29 -10.97 9.72
CA THR A 10 -3.54 -10.22 8.48
C THR A 10 -3.46 -8.70 8.71
N ILE A 11 -4.11 -8.19 9.76
CA ILE A 11 -4.08 -6.75 10.07
C ILE A 11 -2.66 -6.29 10.40
N VAL A 12 -1.91 -7.07 11.20
CA VAL A 12 -0.52 -6.76 11.54
C VAL A 12 0.34 -6.66 10.27
N GLN A 13 0.26 -7.66 9.38
CA GLN A 13 1.03 -7.66 8.13
C GLN A 13 0.68 -6.50 7.21
N VAL A 14 -0.62 -6.13 7.11
CA VAL A 14 -1.04 -4.96 6.33
C VAL A 14 -0.42 -3.68 6.91
N VAL A 15 -0.44 -3.51 8.24
CA VAL A 15 0.12 -2.32 8.89
C VAL A 15 1.64 -2.26 8.78
N GLU A 16 2.35 -3.38 8.98
CA GLU A 16 3.80 -3.47 8.81
C GLU A 16 4.19 -3.16 7.36
N GLY A 17 3.46 -3.71 6.38
CA GLY A 17 3.69 -3.41 4.97
C GLY A 17 3.47 -1.94 4.61
N ILE A 18 2.52 -1.26 5.26
CA ILE A 18 2.32 0.19 5.11
C ILE A 18 3.51 0.98 5.66
N ASP A 19 4.02 0.60 6.83
CA ASP A 19 5.16 1.27 7.45
C ASP A 19 6.43 1.12 6.60
N GLU A 20 6.74 -0.11 6.16
CA GLU A 20 7.85 -0.39 5.25
C GLU A 20 7.72 0.36 3.91
N ALA A 21 6.51 0.41 3.34
CA ALA A 21 6.24 1.17 2.13
C ALA A 21 6.49 2.67 2.34
N ASN A 22 6.04 3.24 3.46
CA ASN A 22 6.24 4.66 3.77
C ASN A 22 7.72 5.02 3.95
N VAL A 23 8.50 4.13 4.57
CA VAL A 23 9.97 4.29 4.66
C VAL A 23 10.59 4.32 3.25
N ALA A 24 10.19 3.40 2.36
CA ALA A 24 10.72 3.32 1.01
C ALA A 24 10.27 4.49 0.09
N LEU A 25 9.12 5.10 0.38
CA LEU A 25 8.56 6.21 -0.39
C LEU A 25 9.02 7.60 0.08
N TRP A 26 9.78 7.69 1.17
CA TRP A 26 10.19 8.95 1.79
C TRP A 26 10.79 9.96 0.80
N GLU A 27 11.73 9.54 -0.05
CA GLU A 27 12.39 10.42 -1.02
C GLU A 27 11.48 10.84 -2.18
N LYS A 28 10.36 10.14 -2.38
CA LYS A 28 9.41 10.40 -3.45
C LYS A 28 8.29 11.35 -3.03
N THR A 29 8.29 11.84 -1.79
CA THR A 29 7.22 12.68 -1.21
C THR A 29 5.83 12.00 -1.24
N ALA A 30 5.79 10.68 -1.42
CA ALA A 30 4.56 9.89 -1.38
C ALA A 30 4.49 9.13 -0.06
N PHE A 31 3.27 8.87 0.40
CA PHE A 31 3.05 8.08 1.61
C PHE A 31 1.59 7.62 1.68
N VAL A 32 1.33 6.53 2.38
CA VAL A 32 -0.02 6.13 2.80
C VAL A 32 -0.41 7.04 3.97
N ALA A 33 -1.46 7.84 3.78
CA ALA A 33 -1.90 8.84 4.73
C ALA A 33 -2.69 8.20 5.89
N SER A 34 -2.20 8.36 7.11
CA SER A 34 -2.90 7.86 8.31
C SER A 34 -3.68 8.95 9.07
N ALA A 35 -3.49 10.23 8.73
CA ALA A 35 -4.09 11.37 9.38
C ALA A 35 -4.23 12.58 8.44
N ASN A 36 -4.91 13.63 8.93
CA ASN A 36 -5.06 14.94 8.26
C ASN A 36 -5.69 14.87 6.86
N LEU A 37 -6.50 13.84 6.60
CA LEU A 37 -7.29 13.73 5.37
C LEU A 37 -8.35 14.83 5.33
N GLN A 38 -8.33 15.58 4.23
CA GLN A 38 -9.29 16.63 3.92
C GLN A 38 -10.01 16.26 2.64
N THR A 39 -11.33 16.11 2.74
CA THR A 39 -12.18 15.77 1.59
C THR A 39 -13.00 17.00 1.21
N ASN A 40 -12.90 17.43 -0.04
CA ASN A 40 -13.85 18.36 -0.63
C ASN A 40 -14.74 17.62 -1.65
N LYS A 41 -15.69 18.31 -2.28
CA LYS A 41 -16.64 17.70 -3.24
C LYS A 41 -15.98 17.04 -4.46
N THR A 42 -14.72 17.37 -4.74
CA THR A 42 -14.03 17.03 -6.00
C THR A 42 -12.81 16.14 -5.78
N PHE A 43 -12.10 16.27 -4.65
CA PHE A 43 -10.89 15.51 -4.37
C PHE A 43 -10.63 15.35 -2.87
N GLN A 44 -9.83 14.34 -2.53
CA GLN A 44 -9.22 14.16 -1.22
C GLN A 44 -7.80 14.71 -1.24
N SER A 45 -7.35 15.27 -0.13
CA SER A 45 -5.99 15.75 0.04
C SER A 45 -5.49 15.55 1.47
N THR A 46 -4.19 15.62 1.67
CA THR A 46 -3.57 15.66 2.99
C THR A 46 -2.41 16.65 2.97
N VAL A 47 -1.85 16.94 4.14
CA VAL A 47 -0.69 17.82 4.31
C VAL A 47 0.42 17.04 5.00
N ASP A 48 1.62 17.07 4.42
CA ASP A 48 2.79 16.44 5.02
C ASP A 48 3.34 17.27 6.21
N LYS A 49 4.35 16.73 6.89
CA LYS A 49 5.00 17.41 8.03
C LYS A 49 5.69 18.73 7.67
N ASP A 50 5.99 18.95 6.38
CA ASP A 50 6.65 20.16 5.87
C ASP A 50 5.60 21.19 5.36
N GLY A 51 4.31 20.89 5.49
CA GLY A 51 3.21 21.76 5.08
C GLY A 51 2.81 21.63 3.61
N ARG A 52 3.35 20.67 2.86
CA ARG A 52 3.03 20.47 1.44
C ARG A 52 1.71 19.75 1.30
N GLN A 53 0.89 20.20 0.36
CA GLN A 53 -0.41 19.59 0.07
C GLN A 53 -0.26 18.47 -0.96
N HIS A 54 -0.79 17.29 -0.64
CA HIS A 54 -0.81 16.12 -1.51
C HIS A 54 -2.24 15.79 -1.92
N TYR A 55 -2.43 15.44 -3.19
CA TYR A 55 -3.65 14.74 -3.59
C TYR A 55 -3.64 13.33 -3.03
N VAL A 56 -4.79 12.88 -2.55
CA VAL A 56 -4.98 11.54 -2.01
C VAL A 56 -5.89 10.75 -2.94
N THR A 57 -5.47 9.52 -3.25
CA THR A 57 -6.28 8.54 -3.96
C THR A 57 -6.43 7.29 -3.12
N ASP A 58 -7.61 6.69 -3.16
CA ASP A 58 -7.86 5.39 -2.56
C ASP A 58 -7.29 4.29 -3.48
N VAL A 59 -6.37 3.49 -2.95
CA VAL A 59 -5.83 2.31 -3.62
C VAL A 59 -6.57 1.09 -3.09
N GLU A 60 -7.43 0.50 -3.93
CA GLU A 60 -8.18 -0.70 -3.59
C GLU A 60 -7.33 -1.95 -3.78
N PHE A 61 -7.20 -2.75 -2.73
CA PHE A 61 -6.60 -4.07 -2.75
C PHE A 61 -7.69 -5.12 -2.64
N ASP A 62 -7.65 -6.10 -3.54
CA ASP A 62 -8.49 -7.29 -3.51
C ASP A 62 -7.57 -8.51 -3.65
N VAL A 63 -7.32 -9.18 -2.52
CA VAL A 63 -6.26 -10.20 -2.40
C VAL A 63 -6.88 -11.52 -1.98
N ALA A 64 -6.60 -12.57 -2.74
CA ALA A 64 -6.85 -13.95 -2.34
C ALA A 64 -5.63 -14.47 -1.56
N ILE A 65 -5.84 -14.84 -0.31
CA ILE A 65 -4.84 -15.41 0.58
C ILE A 65 -5.10 -16.91 0.67
N ASN A 66 -4.11 -17.70 0.28
CA ASN A 66 -4.17 -19.14 0.42
C ASN A 66 -3.42 -19.54 1.70
N VAL A 67 -4.15 -20.00 2.71
CA VAL A 67 -3.52 -20.50 3.94
C VAL A 67 -3.20 -21.97 3.74
N GLN A 68 -1.91 -22.28 3.53
CA GLN A 68 -1.44 -23.66 3.55
C GLN A 68 -1.04 -24.02 4.98
N ASN A 69 -1.79 -24.92 5.62
CA ASN A 69 -1.32 -25.61 6.81
C ASN A 69 -0.30 -26.67 6.35
N THR A 70 0.98 -26.32 6.27
CA THR A 70 2.03 -27.33 6.20
C THR A 70 2.29 -27.84 7.61
N GLU A 71 1.69 -28.99 7.96
CA GLU A 71 2.11 -29.76 9.13
C GLU A 71 3.49 -30.38 8.84
N THR A 72 4.55 -29.58 8.83
CA THR A 72 5.90 -30.14 8.91
C THR A 72 6.06 -30.71 10.32
N LYS A 73 6.23 -32.03 10.40
CA LYS A 73 6.37 -32.83 11.64
C LYS A 73 7.55 -32.45 12.56
N GLU A 74 8.21 -31.32 12.32
CA GLU A 74 9.33 -30.84 13.13
C GLU A 74 9.09 -29.37 13.49
N GLY A 75 8.93 -29.11 14.79
CA GLY A 75 8.48 -27.84 15.33
C GLY A 75 9.36 -26.67 14.93
N ARG A 76 8.84 -25.84 14.01
CA ARG A 76 9.02 -24.38 13.88
C ARG A 76 8.30 -23.95 12.59
N GLY A 77 6.97 -23.87 12.66
CA GLY A 77 6.15 -23.38 11.55
C GLY A 77 6.35 -21.88 11.38
N LYS A 78 7.23 -21.48 10.46
CA LYS A 78 7.19 -20.15 9.84
C LYS A 78 5.97 -20.14 8.91
N VAL A 79 5.04 -19.23 9.14
CA VAL A 79 3.94 -18.98 8.19
C VAL A 79 4.57 -18.33 6.96
N GLU A 80 4.88 -19.13 5.94
CA GLU A 80 5.28 -18.62 4.64
C GLU A 80 4.02 -18.19 3.88
N ILE A 81 3.80 -16.88 3.80
CA ILE A 81 2.77 -16.30 2.94
C ILE A 81 3.27 -16.43 1.51
N LEU A 82 2.92 -17.52 0.83
CA LEU A 82 3.11 -17.60 -0.62
C LEU A 82 2.09 -16.67 -1.28
N THR A 83 2.51 -15.43 -1.57
CA THR A 83 1.82 -14.58 -2.55
C THR A 83 1.88 -15.31 -3.88
N VAL A 84 0.81 -16.01 -4.26
CA VAL A 84 0.75 -16.73 -5.54
C VAL A 84 0.56 -15.71 -6.66
N LEU A 85 1.67 -15.11 -7.10
CA LEU A 85 1.79 -14.59 -8.46
C LEU A 85 1.87 -15.82 -9.38
N ASN A 86 0.77 -16.21 -10.00
CA ASN A 86 0.72 -17.31 -10.97
C ASN A 86 1.56 -16.98 -12.22
N VAL A 87 2.87 -17.18 -12.13
CA VAL A 87 3.77 -17.34 -13.27
C VAL A 87 4.07 -18.83 -13.38
N GLY A 88 3.68 -19.41 -14.52
CA GLY A 88 3.53 -20.85 -14.72
C GLY A 88 4.71 -21.70 -14.24
N GLY A 89 4.43 -22.58 -13.29
CA GLY A 89 5.36 -23.59 -12.80
C GLY A 89 4.59 -24.79 -12.27
N LYS A 90 4.70 -25.91 -12.97
CA LYS A 90 4.06 -27.20 -12.67
C LYS A 90 4.76 -27.81 -11.44
N GLY A 91 4.15 -27.71 -10.25
CA GLY A 91 4.64 -28.28 -8.99
C GLY A 91 3.58 -29.15 -8.32
N SER A 92 4.01 -30.28 -7.74
CA SER A 92 3.24 -31.46 -7.35
C SER A 92 2.00 -31.24 -6.48
N CYS A 93 0.93 -31.99 -6.76
CA CYS A 93 -0.24 -32.16 -5.92
C CYS A 93 0.13 -32.89 -4.62
N GLU A 94 0.56 -32.14 -3.62
CA GLU A 94 0.43 -32.56 -2.22
C GLU A 94 -1.01 -32.25 -1.78
N ASN A 95 -1.62 -33.17 -1.03
CA ASN A 95 -3.05 -33.12 -0.67
C ASN A 95 -3.26 -32.06 0.44
N THR A 96 -3.02 -30.80 0.10
CA THR A 96 -3.13 -29.66 1.00
C THR A 96 -4.59 -29.22 1.05
N SER A 97 -5.23 -29.34 2.21
CA SER A 97 -6.49 -28.67 2.49
C SER A 97 -6.24 -27.15 2.49
N SER A 98 -6.34 -26.53 1.32
CA SER A 98 -6.21 -25.09 1.16
C SER A 98 -7.53 -24.41 1.52
N SER A 99 -7.48 -23.52 2.52
CA SER A 99 -8.55 -22.55 2.73
C SER A 99 -8.15 -21.27 2.01
N THR A 100 -8.90 -20.89 0.98
CA THR A 100 -8.71 -19.60 0.31
C THR A 100 -9.57 -18.55 1.01
N SER A 101 -8.93 -17.64 1.72
CA SER A 101 -9.57 -16.45 2.30
C SER A 101 -9.42 -15.28 1.32
N ARG A 102 -10.43 -14.42 1.21
CA ARG A 102 -10.37 -13.21 0.38
C ARG A 102 -10.45 -11.99 1.28
N ILE A 103 -9.51 -11.06 1.11
CA ILE A 103 -9.51 -9.78 1.82
C ILE A 103 -9.63 -8.63 0.83
N ARG A 104 -10.39 -7.61 1.22
CA ARG A 104 -10.51 -6.37 0.46
C ARG A 104 -10.31 -5.21 1.42
N PHE A 105 -9.40 -4.32 1.09
CA PHE A 105 -9.13 -3.11 1.86
C PHE A 105 -8.74 -1.97 0.93
N SER A 106 -8.85 -0.74 1.42
CA SER A 106 -8.46 0.46 0.68
C SER A 106 -7.45 1.24 1.50
N LEU A 107 -6.43 1.77 0.83
CA LEU A 107 -5.41 2.62 1.45
C LEU A 107 -5.42 4.02 0.82
N PRO A 108 -5.50 5.09 1.63
CA PRO A 108 -5.40 6.47 1.12
C PRO A 108 -3.95 6.79 0.80
N LEU A 109 -3.58 6.73 -0.48
CA LEU A 109 -2.24 7.05 -0.96
C LEU A 109 -2.13 8.55 -1.27
N ALA A 110 -1.29 9.26 -0.52
CA ALA A 110 -0.83 10.59 -0.87
C ALA A 110 0.17 10.50 -2.03
N LEU A 111 -0.15 11.14 -3.14
CA LEU A 111 0.66 11.13 -4.36
C LEU A 111 1.89 12.04 -4.22
N PRO A 112 2.99 11.75 -4.95
CA PRO A 112 4.14 12.64 -5.04
C PRO A 112 3.71 14.06 -5.44
N THR A 113 4.33 15.06 -4.82
CA THR A 113 4.22 16.45 -5.26
C THR A 113 5.48 16.83 -6.03
N GLU A 114 5.37 17.75 -6.99
CA GLU A 114 6.58 18.28 -7.61
C GLU A 114 7.38 19.08 -6.58
N PRO A 115 8.72 19.00 -6.60
CA PRO A 115 9.56 19.91 -5.82
C PRO A 115 9.18 21.36 -6.12
N GLU A 116 9.02 22.19 -5.08
CA GLU A 116 8.62 23.60 -5.22
C GLU A 116 9.45 24.35 -6.27
N GLU A 117 10.73 24.01 -6.43
CA GLU A 117 11.66 24.61 -7.39
C GLU A 117 11.19 24.50 -8.86
N LYS A 118 10.41 23.46 -9.21
CA LYS A 118 9.85 23.30 -10.56
C LYS A 118 8.58 24.11 -10.78
N LEU A 119 7.79 24.37 -9.73
CA LEU A 119 6.57 25.15 -9.80
C LEU A 119 6.86 26.64 -10.08
N TYR A 120 7.96 27.18 -9.55
CA TYR A 120 8.37 28.57 -9.79
C TYR A 120 9.00 28.82 -11.17
N ARG A 121 9.52 27.79 -11.86
CA ARG A 121 10.04 27.97 -13.24
C ARG A 121 8.94 28.14 -14.28
N GLN A 122 7.72 27.66 -14.02
CA GLN A 122 6.59 27.81 -14.95
C GLN A 122 5.83 29.13 -14.78
N SER A 123 5.86 29.76 -13.60
CA SER A 123 5.13 31.02 -13.34
C SER A 123 5.86 32.28 -13.83
N SER A 124 7.13 32.17 -14.24
CA SER A 124 7.88 33.26 -14.88
C SER A 124 7.66 33.30 -16.40
N ALA A 125 6.40 33.32 -16.85
CA ALA A 125 6.10 33.72 -18.23
C ALA A 125 6.67 35.14 -18.47
N PRO A 126 7.40 35.38 -19.59
CA PRO A 126 8.01 36.68 -19.83
C PRO A 126 6.94 37.76 -19.88
N LYS A 127 7.11 38.82 -19.09
CA LYS A 127 6.22 40.01 -19.15
C LYS A 127 6.24 40.53 -20.59
N ARG A 128 5.09 40.48 -21.27
CA ARG A 128 4.90 41.05 -22.61
C ARG A 128 5.42 42.49 -22.58
N PRO A 129 6.38 42.87 -23.45
CA PRO A 129 6.88 44.24 -23.48
C PRO A 129 5.70 45.18 -23.75
N LYS A 130 5.61 46.26 -22.96
CA LYS A 130 4.60 47.29 -23.18
C LYS A 130 4.93 48.01 -24.48
N SER A 131 3.96 48.03 -25.39
CA SER A 131 3.96 48.88 -26.59
C SER A 131 3.71 50.33 -26.22
#